data_AF-A0A7Y3NNF2-F1
#
_entry.id   AF-A0A7Y3NNF2-F1
#
_cell.length_a   1.000
_cell.length_b   1.000
_cell.length_c   1.000
_cell.angle_alpha   90.00
_cell.angle_beta   90.00
_cell.angle_gamma   90.00
#
_symmetry.space_group_name_H-M   'P 1'
#
loop_
_entity.id
_entity.type
_entity.pdbx_description
1 polymer ?
#
loop_
_entity_poly.entity_id
_entity_poly.type
_entity_poly.pdbx_seq_one_letter_code
_entity_poly.pdbx_strand_id
1 'polypeptide(L)'
;MMRLKLEKLFAECDKHLARINRAYTKMAGFMPLDATQYQQLSDDEIEHIDQFLFRFAKLQDAIGERVFVVLLEFLQEEGIKAKPFVDILNRLEQLGLLEDKNDWLALRKIRNNIAHQYEDEPQLAAEALNAIYAAKPGLEKIYATLKARYVLVPE
;
A
#
# COMPACT_ATOMS: atom_id res chain seq x y z
N MET A 1 -10.08 3.19 -24.44
CA MET A 1 -9.81 1.84 -23.90
C MET A 1 -8.90 1.87 -22.67
N MET A 2 -7.75 2.58 -22.70
CA MET A 2 -6.83 2.69 -21.56
C MET A 2 -7.41 3.45 -20.35
N ARG A 3 -8.09 4.58 -20.59
CA ARG A 3 -8.78 5.36 -19.54
C ARG A 3 -9.75 4.50 -18.72
N LEU A 4 -10.66 3.76 -19.39
CA LEU A 4 -11.58 2.83 -18.73
C LEU A 4 -10.88 1.73 -17.93
N LYS A 5 -9.73 1.23 -18.40
CA LYS A 5 -8.93 0.25 -17.66
C LYS A 5 -8.38 0.86 -16.36
N LEU A 6 -7.86 2.08 -16.43
CA LEU A 6 -7.31 2.80 -15.30
C LEU A 6 -8.41 3.18 -14.28
N GLU A 7 -9.58 3.62 -14.75
CA GLU A 7 -10.76 3.87 -13.89
C GLU A 7 -11.18 2.63 -13.09
N LYS A 8 -11.24 1.46 -13.75
CA LYS A 8 -11.55 0.19 -13.07
C LYS A 8 -10.50 -0.17 -12.03
N LEU A 9 -9.21 0.05 -12.31
CA LEU A 9 -8.13 -0.18 -11.35
C LEU A 9 -8.22 0.77 -10.15
N PHE A 10 -8.49 2.06 -10.37
CA PHE A 10 -8.71 3.00 -9.27
C PHE A 10 -9.94 2.65 -8.45
N ALA A 11 -11.05 2.24 -9.09
CA ALA A 11 -12.23 1.78 -8.36
C ALA A 11 -11.96 0.52 -7.50
N GLU A 12 -11.07 -0.37 -7.94
CA GLU A 12 -10.58 -1.49 -7.13
C GLU A 12 -9.74 -1.01 -5.94
N CYS A 13 -8.78 -0.11 -6.18
CA CYS A 13 -7.93 0.46 -5.14
C CYS A 13 -8.75 1.23 -4.08
N ASP A 14 -9.76 1.99 -4.51
CA ASP A 14 -10.67 2.71 -3.62
C ASP A 14 -11.41 1.76 -2.66
N LYS A 15 -11.85 0.59 -3.14
CA LYS A 15 -12.47 -0.43 -2.29
C LYS A 15 -11.50 -0.99 -1.26
N HIS A 16 -10.23 -1.16 -1.62
CA HIS A 16 -9.20 -1.57 -0.67
C HIS A 16 -8.93 -0.49 0.36
N LEU A 17 -8.72 0.75 -0.07
CA LEU A 17 -8.48 1.88 0.83
C LEU A 17 -9.63 2.12 1.81
N ALA A 18 -10.89 2.03 1.36
CA ALA A 18 -12.05 2.16 2.24
C ALA A 18 -12.06 1.09 3.36
N ARG A 19 -11.66 -0.15 3.03
CA ARG A 19 -11.56 -1.24 4.00
C ARG A 19 -10.35 -1.09 4.93
N ILE A 20 -9.21 -0.61 4.41
CA ILE A 20 -8.06 -0.22 5.23
C ILE A 20 -8.48 0.85 6.24
N ASN A 21 -9.14 1.92 5.81
CA ASN A 21 -9.55 3.02 6.68
C ASN A 21 -10.52 2.56 7.78
N ARG A 22 -11.46 1.66 7.46
CA ARG A 22 -12.35 1.06 8.45
C ARG A 22 -11.58 0.25 9.51
N ALA A 23 -10.72 -0.67 9.08
CA ALA A 23 -9.93 -1.50 9.98
C ALA A 23 -8.96 -0.65 10.82
N TYR A 24 -8.26 0.29 10.20
CA TYR A 24 -7.35 1.24 10.84
C TYR A 24 -8.02 2.05 11.96
N THR A 25 -9.27 2.49 11.74
CA THR A 25 -10.07 3.20 12.75
C THR A 25 -10.44 2.27 13.92
N LYS A 26 -10.76 1.01 13.64
CA LYS A 26 -11.07 0.02 14.68
C LYS A 26 -9.85 -0.38 15.50
N MET A 27 -8.67 -0.41 14.88
CA MET A 27 -7.39 -0.68 15.53
C MET A 27 -6.89 0.48 16.42
N ALA A 28 -7.38 1.70 16.21
CA ALA A 28 -6.90 2.89 16.93
C ALA A 28 -7.06 2.81 18.46
N GLY A 29 -7.96 1.94 18.95
CA GLY A 29 -8.18 1.74 20.38
C GLY A 29 -7.09 0.94 21.09
N PHE A 30 -6.29 0.15 20.36
CA PHE A 30 -5.29 -0.76 20.93
C PHE A 30 -3.89 -0.62 20.32
N MET A 31 -3.74 0.20 19.27
CA MET A 31 -2.42 0.51 18.68
C MET A 31 -1.81 1.76 19.35
N PRO A 32 -0.48 1.84 19.51
CA PRO A 32 0.51 0.78 19.22
C PRO A 32 0.51 -0.33 20.28
N LEU A 33 1.04 -1.49 19.91
CA LEU A 33 1.20 -2.67 20.76
C LEU A 33 2.60 -2.76 21.36
N ASP A 34 2.71 -3.25 22.59
CA ASP A 34 3.89 -3.93 23.10
C ASP A 34 3.73 -5.46 23.06
N ALA A 35 4.76 -6.21 23.48
CA ALA A 35 4.71 -7.67 23.53
C ALA A 35 3.56 -8.23 24.38
N THR A 36 3.21 -7.57 25.49
CA THR A 36 2.14 -8.02 26.39
C THR A 36 0.78 -7.81 25.74
N GLN A 37 0.55 -6.62 25.18
CA GLN A 37 -0.69 -6.30 24.48
C GLN A 37 -0.89 -7.21 23.26
N TYR A 38 0.17 -7.51 22.50
CA TYR A 38 0.10 -8.46 21.38
C TYR A 38 -0.38 -9.84 21.81
N GLN A 39 0.15 -10.38 22.91
CA GLN A 39 -0.26 -11.68 23.44
C GLN A 39 -1.69 -11.69 24.01
N GLN A 40 -2.25 -10.52 24.31
CA GLN A 40 -3.57 -10.35 24.89
C GLN A 40 -4.63 -9.89 23.89
N LEU A 41 -4.28 -9.80 22.60
CA LEU A 41 -5.22 -9.46 21.54
C LEU A 41 -6.40 -10.43 21.57
N SER A 42 -7.61 -9.87 21.59
CA SER A 42 -8.84 -10.63 21.44
C SER A 42 -9.06 -11.05 19.99
N ASP A 43 -9.89 -12.07 19.78
CA ASP A 43 -10.25 -12.55 18.44
C ASP A 43 -10.78 -11.42 17.54
N ASP A 44 -11.61 -10.51 18.09
CA ASP A 44 -12.13 -9.34 17.37
C ASP A 44 -11.02 -8.38 16.92
N GLU A 45 -10.00 -8.16 17.77
CA GLU A 45 -8.85 -7.30 17.45
C GLU A 45 -7.95 -7.95 16.40
N ILE A 46 -7.74 -9.27 16.49
CA ILE A 46 -7.01 -10.07 15.51
C ILE A 46 -7.71 -9.98 14.14
N GLU A 47 -9.04 -10.12 14.09
CA GLU A 47 -9.79 -9.99 12.84
C GLU A 47 -9.63 -8.60 12.19
N HIS A 48 -9.55 -7.55 13.00
CA HIS A 48 -9.30 -6.19 12.50
C HIS A 48 -7.89 -6.03 11.95
N ILE A 49 -6.88 -6.59 12.63
CA ILE A 49 -5.49 -6.66 12.16
C ILE A 49 -5.43 -7.41 10.83
N ASP A 50 -6.00 -8.61 10.72
CA ASP A 50 -5.98 -9.42 9.51
C ASP A 50 -6.64 -8.71 8.33
N GLN A 51 -7.78 -8.06 8.56
CA GLN A 51 -8.43 -7.25 7.54
C GLN A 51 -7.54 -6.09 7.09
N PHE A 52 -6.89 -5.39 8.02
CA PHE A 52 -5.98 -4.30 7.70
C PHE A 52 -4.81 -4.79 6.85
N LEU A 53 -4.10 -5.84 7.28
CA LEU A 53 -2.92 -6.39 6.61
C LEU A 53 -3.25 -6.90 5.21
N PHE A 54 -4.33 -7.69 5.10
CA PHE A 54 -4.77 -8.22 3.82
C PHE A 54 -5.10 -7.09 2.83
N ARG A 55 -5.81 -6.05 3.28
CA ARG A 55 -6.20 -4.94 2.41
C ARG A 55 -5.05 -4.02 2.07
N PHE A 56 -4.12 -3.80 3.01
CA PHE A 56 -2.88 -3.08 2.76
C PHE A 56 -2.06 -3.78 1.68
N ALA A 57 -1.85 -5.10 1.80
CA ALA A 57 -1.15 -5.90 0.81
C ALA A 57 -1.83 -5.81 -0.57
N LYS A 58 -3.16 -6.00 -0.63
CA LYS A 58 -3.92 -5.90 -1.90
C LYS A 58 -3.86 -4.52 -2.54
N LEU A 59 -3.90 -3.44 -1.75
CA LEU A 59 -3.73 -2.09 -2.29
C LEU A 59 -2.32 -1.89 -2.85
N GLN A 60 -1.28 -2.30 -2.09
CA GLN A 60 0.11 -2.19 -2.54
C GLN A 60 0.38 -3.02 -3.79
N ASP A 61 -0.14 -4.24 -3.88
CA ASP A 61 -0.03 -5.10 -5.08
C ASP A 61 -0.73 -4.47 -6.28
N ALA A 62 -1.98 -4.02 -6.11
CA ALA A 62 -2.73 -3.36 -7.18
C ALA A 62 -1.99 -2.12 -7.72
N ILE A 63 -1.42 -1.31 -6.84
CA ILE A 63 -0.66 -0.12 -7.23
C ILE A 63 0.62 -0.52 -7.96
N GLY A 64 1.44 -1.37 -7.33
CA GLY A 64 2.77 -1.74 -7.82
C GLY A 64 2.75 -2.53 -9.12
N GLU A 65 1.86 -3.51 -9.22
CA GLU A 65 1.84 -4.43 -10.36
C GLU A 65 1.04 -3.88 -11.55
N ARG A 66 0.04 -3.03 -11.29
CA ARG A 66 -0.92 -2.61 -12.32
C ARG A 66 -1.03 -1.10 -12.48
N VAL A 67 -1.30 -0.34 -11.42
CA VAL A 67 -1.52 1.12 -11.54
C VAL A 67 -0.29 1.82 -12.10
N PHE A 68 0.90 1.53 -11.58
CA PHE A 68 2.15 2.11 -12.07
C PHE A 68 2.34 1.92 -13.58
N VAL A 69 2.21 0.68 -14.05
CA VAL A 69 2.38 0.35 -15.47
C VAL A 69 1.32 1.03 -16.33
N VAL A 70 0.04 0.90 -15.96
CA VAL A 70 -1.08 1.42 -16.75
C VAL A 70 -1.10 2.95 -16.76
N LEU A 71 -0.70 3.60 -15.67
CA LEU A 71 -0.62 5.05 -15.61
C LEU A 71 0.52 5.58 -16.50
N LEU A 72 1.69 4.94 -16.50
CA LEU A 72 2.78 5.32 -17.40
C LEU A 72 2.39 5.10 -18.88
N GLU A 73 1.73 3.99 -19.20
CA GLU A 73 1.19 3.75 -20.55
C GLU A 73 0.15 4.82 -20.94
N PHE A 74 -0.70 5.25 -20.00
CA PHE A 74 -1.68 6.32 -20.21
C PHE A 74 -1.01 7.68 -20.47
N LEU A 75 0.16 7.93 -19.86
CA LEU A 75 1.00 9.10 -20.11
C LEU A 75 1.88 8.99 -21.36
N GLN A 76 1.62 7.98 -22.22
CA GLN A 76 2.35 7.72 -23.47
C GLN A 76 3.83 7.37 -23.27
N GLU A 77 4.19 6.81 -22.11
CA GLU A 77 5.54 6.30 -21.89
C GLU A 77 5.76 4.98 -22.65
N GLU A 78 6.88 4.89 -23.37
CA GLU A 78 7.21 3.72 -24.19
C GLU A 78 7.96 2.62 -23.42
N GLY A 79 7.73 1.38 -23.85
CA GLY A 79 8.50 0.21 -23.39
C GLY A 79 8.29 -0.18 -21.92
N ILE A 80 7.28 0.36 -21.22
CA ILE A 80 7.10 0.18 -19.77
C ILE A 80 7.04 -1.29 -19.35
N LYS A 81 6.32 -2.13 -20.08
CA LYS A 81 6.16 -3.56 -19.74
C LYS A 81 7.45 -4.38 -19.78
N ALA A 82 8.48 -3.92 -20.50
CA ALA A 82 9.77 -4.59 -20.61
C ALA A 82 10.79 -4.07 -19.60
N LYS A 83 10.47 -2.99 -18.86
CA LYS A 83 11.40 -2.37 -17.93
C LYS A 83 11.47 -3.15 -16.61
N PRO A 84 12.67 -3.29 -16.02
CA PRO A 84 12.82 -3.70 -14.62
C PRO A 84 11.96 -2.84 -13.67
N PHE A 85 11.50 -3.42 -12.57
CA PHE A 85 10.65 -2.70 -11.62
C PHE A 85 11.32 -1.44 -11.03
N VAL A 86 12.63 -1.49 -10.80
CA VAL A 86 13.40 -0.33 -10.34
C VAL A 86 13.37 0.82 -11.35
N ASP A 87 13.37 0.53 -12.65
CA ASP A 87 13.30 1.54 -13.70
C ASP A 87 11.90 2.13 -13.82
N ILE A 88 10.86 1.34 -13.56
CA ILE A 88 9.49 1.85 -13.41
C ILE A 88 9.43 2.86 -12.25
N LEU A 89 10.01 2.53 -11.09
CA LEU A 89 10.04 3.44 -9.94
C LEU A 89 10.83 4.73 -10.23
N ASN A 90 12.00 4.60 -10.85
CA ASN A 90 12.81 5.75 -11.29
C ASN A 90 12.00 6.66 -12.20
N ARG A 91 11.21 6.09 -13.12
CA ARG A 91 10.40 6.88 -14.03
C ARG A 91 9.24 7.58 -13.34
N LEU A 92 8.56 6.91 -12.41
CA LEU A 92 7.50 7.51 -11.61
C LEU A 92 8.03 8.71 -10.80
N GLU A 93 9.20 8.56 -10.19
CA GLU A 93 9.91 9.63 -9.47
C GLU A 93 10.23 10.83 -10.38
N GLN A 94 10.81 10.59 -11.56
CA GLN A 94 11.10 11.65 -12.56
C GLN A 94 9.86 12.42 -13.00
N LEU A 95 8.70 11.75 -13.07
CA LEU A 95 7.42 12.34 -13.47
C LEU A 95 6.66 13.00 -12.30
N GLY A 96 7.22 12.97 -11.08
CA GLY A 96 6.56 13.47 -9.86
C GLY A 96 5.35 12.63 -9.43
N LEU A 97 5.23 11.40 -9.92
CA LEU A 97 4.20 10.43 -9.52
C LEU A 97 4.54 9.72 -8.20
N LEU A 98 5.84 9.68 -7.88
CA LEU A 98 6.38 9.39 -6.56
C LEU A 98 7.28 10.57 -6.15
N GLU A 99 7.25 10.97 -4.89
CA GLU A 99 8.17 12.00 -4.37
C GLU A 99 9.58 11.42 -4.18
N ASP A 100 9.65 10.26 -3.54
CA ASP A 100 10.85 9.44 -3.41
C ASP A 100 10.47 7.97 -3.66
N LYS A 101 11.15 7.30 -4.58
CA LYS A 101 10.93 5.85 -4.82
C LYS A 101 11.29 4.98 -3.62
N ASN A 102 12.18 5.45 -2.74
CA ASN A 102 12.59 4.72 -1.55
C ASN A 102 11.45 4.59 -0.55
N ASP A 103 10.49 5.53 -0.52
CA ASP A 103 9.26 5.38 0.28
C ASP A 103 8.48 4.14 -0.14
N TRP A 104 8.35 3.92 -1.46
CA TRP A 104 7.69 2.72 -1.97
C TRP A 104 8.46 1.44 -1.60
N LEU A 105 9.79 1.45 -1.73
CA LEU A 105 10.63 0.31 -1.37
C LEU A 105 10.55 0.01 0.14
N ALA A 106 10.55 1.04 0.99
CA ALA A 106 10.39 0.92 2.43
C ALA A 106 9.02 0.31 2.78
N LEU A 107 7.93 0.76 2.14
CA LEU A 107 6.60 0.20 2.32
C LEU A 107 6.54 -1.29 1.94
N ARG A 108 7.22 -1.70 0.88
CA ARG A 108 7.32 -3.12 0.50
C ARG A 108 8.10 -3.93 1.52
N LYS A 109 9.20 -3.38 2.05
CA LYS A 109 10.00 -4.02 3.09
C LYS A 109 9.19 -4.22 4.37
N ILE A 110 8.49 -3.18 4.83
CA ILE A 110 7.62 -3.25 6.01
C ILE A 110 6.57 -4.35 5.85
N ARG A 111 5.88 -4.40 4.71
CA ARG A 111 4.90 -5.46 4.41
C ARG A 111 5.51 -6.85 4.41
N ASN A 112 6.68 -7.02 3.77
CA ASN A 112 7.32 -8.33 3.70
C ASN A 112 7.80 -8.81 5.08
N ASN A 113 8.18 -7.91 5.98
CA ASN A 113 8.57 -8.25 7.35
C ASN A 113 7.41 -8.85 8.16
N ILE A 114 6.15 -8.44 7.89
CA ILE A 114 4.96 -9.02 8.53
C ILE A 114 4.96 -10.53 8.40
N ALA A 115 5.09 -11.09 7.18
CA ALA A 115 5.00 -12.54 6.97
C ALA A 115 6.09 -13.36 7.68
N HIS A 116 7.18 -12.73 8.13
CA HIS A 116 8.32 -13.42 8.74
C HIS A 116 8.31 -13.42 10.27
N GLN A 117 7.51 -12.57 10.92
CA GLN A 117 7.65 -12.28 12.36
C GLN A 117 6.50 -12.81 13.24
N TYR A 118 5.53 -13.54 12.67
CA TYR A 118 4.32 -13.96 13.39
C TYR A 118 4.50 -15.13 14.35
N GLU A 119 5.55 -15.95 14.18
CA GLU A 119 5.52 -17.31 14.72
C GLU A 119 6.29 -17.50 16.03
N ASP A 120 7.33 -16.70 16.37
CA ASP A 120 8.22 -17.07 17.49
C ASP A 120 8.59 -15.95 18.49
N GLU A 121 8.33 -14.67 18.22
CA GLU A 121 8.75 -13.57 19.11
C GLU A 121 7.68 -12.45 19.24
N PRO A 122 6.92 -12.39 20.36
CA PRO A 122 5.85 -11.42 20.57
C PRO A 122 6.28 -9.95 20.44
N GLN A 123 7.50 -9.63 20.88
CA GLN A 123 8.05 -8.29 20.76
C GLN A 123 8.27 -7.91 19.29
N LEU A 124 8.86 -8.80 18.49
CA LEU A 124 9.07 -8.57 17.06
C LEU A 124 7.74 -8.48 16.31
N ALA A 125 6.76 -9.31 16.66
CA ALA A 125 5.43 -9.26 16.05
C ALA A 125 4.72 -7.92 16.33
N ALA A 126 4.77 -7.44 17.59
CA ALA A 126 4.21 -6.14 17.96
C ALA A 126 4.90 -4.99 17.20
N GLU A 127 6.23 -5.01 17.12
CA GLU A 127 7.00 -4.02 16.36
C GLU A 127 6.65 -4.02 14.86
N ALA A 128 6.49 -5.21 14.27
CA ALA A 128 6.10 -5.38 12.87
C ALA A 128 4.71 -4.77 12.61
N LEU A 129 3.73 -5.10 13.46
CA LEU A 129 2.38 -4.58 13.39
C LEU A 129 2.34 -3.05 13.54
N ASN A 130 3.09 -2.52 14.51
CA ASN A 130 3.22 -1.08 14.70
C ASN A 130 3.81 -0.39 13.47
N ALA A 131 4.85 -0.98 12.87
CA ALA A 131 5.50 -0.43 11.69
C ALA A 131 4.54 -0.36 10.50
N ILE A 132 3.79 -1.42 10.19
CA ILE A 132 2.84 -1.39 9.07
C ILE A 132 1.63 -0.51 9.35
N TYR A 133 1.16 -0.44 10.60
CA TYR A 133 0.12 0.49 11.01
C TYR A 133 0.56 1.95 10.81
N ALA A 134 1.75 2.30 11.29
CA ALA A 134 2.33 3.64 11.10
C ALA A 134 2.62 3.97 9.63
N ALA A 135 2.83 2.96 8.78
CA ALA A 135 3.10 3.13 7.35
C ALA A 135 1.85 3.42 6.49
N LYS A 136 0.64 3.24 7.03
CA LYS A 136 -0.63 3.47 6.32
C LYS A 136 -0.71 4.84 5.62
N PRO A 137 -0.37 5.97 6.27
CA PRO A 137 -0.45 7.29 5.63
C PRO A 137 0.46 7.41 4.40
N GLY A 138 1.63 6.75 4.40
CA GLY A 138 2.55 6.75 3.26
C GLY A 138 1.95 6.06 2.02
N LEU A 139 1.35 4.88 2.21
CA LEU A 139 0.66 4.17 1.12
C LEU A 139 -0.53 4.96 0.57
N GLU A 140 -1.32 5.58 1.45
CA GLU A 140 -2.46 6.42 1.06
C GLU A 140 -2.03 7.67 0.31
N LYS A 141 -0.94 8.33 0.75
CA LYS A 141 -0.37 9.49 0.07
C LYS A 141 0.06 9.15 -1.36
N ILE A 142 0.82 8.06 -1.53
CA ILE A 142 1.24 7.59 -2.86
C ILE A 142 0.01 7.35 -3.74
N TYR A 143 -0.98 6.63 -3.23
CA TYR A 143 -2.21 6.37 -3.99
C TYR A 143 -2.94 7.66 -4.40
N ALA A 144 -3.08 8.60 -3.47
CA ALA A 144 -3.74 9.89 -3.72
C ALA A 144 -3.01 10.70 -4.82
N THR A 145 -1.69 10.74 -4.79
CA THR A 145 -0.87 11.43 -5.82
C THR A 145 -1.10 10.83 -7.21
N LEU A 146 -1.07 9.50 -7.35
CA LEU A 146 -1.32 8.82 -8.62
C LEU A 146 -2.71 9.13 -9.17
N LYS A 147 -3.73 9.09 -8.30
CA LYS A 147 -5.12 9.34 -8.67
C LYS A 147 -5.34 10.81 -9.06
N ALA A 148 -4.74 11.75 -8.32
CA ALA A 148 -4.80 13.18 -8.64
C ALA A 148 -4.16 13.47 -10.01
N ARG A 149 -3.02 12.85 -10.32
CA ARG A 149 -2.37 13.03 -11.63
C ARG A 149 -3.27 12.58 -12.77
N TYR A 150 -3.97 11.46 -12.62
CA TYR A 150 -4.92 10.97 -13.62
C TYR A 150 -6.05 11.98 -13.92
N VAL A 151 -6.57 12.67 -12.90
CA VAL A 151 -7.66 13.66 -13.07
C VAL A 151 -7.18 14.91 -13.83
N LEU A 152 -5.90 15.27 -13.71
CA LEU A 152 -5.33 16.48 -14.30
C LEU A 152 -4.95 16.35 -15.78
N VAL A 153 -5.07 15.17 -16.39
CA VAL A 153 -4.77 14.96 -17.82
C VAL A 153 -6.08 15.13 -18.62
N PRO A 154 -6.23 16.25 -19.40
CA PRO A 154 -7.39 16.45 -20.27
C PRO A 154 -7.46 15.36 -21.35
N GLU A 155 -8.65 15.22 -21.97
CA GLU A 155 -8.84 14.33 -23.13
C GLU A 155 -7.99 14.71 -24.34
#